data_AF-A0A4Y2D2C2-F1
#
_entry.id   AF-A0A4Y2D2C2-F1
#
_cell.length_a   1.000
_cell.length_b   1.000
_cell.length_c   1.000
_cell.angle_alpha   90.00
_cell.angle_beta   90.00
_cell.angle_gamma   90.00
#
_symmetry.space_group_name_H-M   'P 1'
#
loop_
_entity.id
_entity.type
_entity.pdbx_description
1 polymer ?
#
loop_
_entity_poly.entity_id
_entity_poly.type
_entity_poly.pdbx_seq_one_letter_code
_entity_poly.pdbx_strand_id
1 'polypeptide(L)'
;MKFKISGFVAYASRYGRTKTATSTQVLAGMVRSPTKGSRRLSAQMGISRRSVKCNLQASKWNPYKLQMFQHLTENDPIEFCEWSLNMHENVSDKKWFE
;
A
#
# COMPACT_ATOMS: atom_id res chain seq x y z
N MET A 1 -46.81 0.12 -6.70
CA MET A 1 -46.40 -0.01 -8.12
C MET A 1 -45.13 0.83 -8.31
N LYS A 2 -43.98 0.23 -8.69
CA LYS A 2 -42.63 0.85 -8.61
C LYS A 2 -42.07 1.34 -9.96
N PHE A 3 -42.91 1.54 -10.95
CA PHE A 3 -42.46 1.97 -12.27
C PHE A 3 -42.79 3.44 -12.48
N LYS A 4 -41.75 4.29 -12.57
CA LYS A 4 -41.86 5.62 -13.16
C LYS A 4 -41.67 5.50 -14.67
N ILE A 5 -42.36 6.37 -15.42
CA ILE A 5 -42.32 6.50 -16.88
C ILE A 5 -40.95 7.08 -17.29
N SER A 6 -39.88 6.32 -17.11
CA SER A 6 -38.53 6.72 -17.51
C SER A 6 -37.73 5.57 -18.13
N GLY A 7 -38.35 4.41 -18.39
CA GLY A 7 -37.71 3.26 -19.03
C GLY A 7 -36.55 2.61 -18.25
N PHE A 8 -36.15 3.19 -17.11
CA PHE A 8 -35.04 2.72 -16.29
C PHE A 8 -35.48 2.49 -14.85
N VAL A 9 -35.06 1.34 -14.30
CA VAL A 9 -35.21 1.01 -12.89
C VAL A 9 -34.03 1.61 -12.12
N ALA A 10 -34.27 2.71 -11.41
CA ALA A 10 -33.29 3.25 -10.48
C ALA A 10 -33.19 2.34 -9.26
N TYR A 11 -32.05 1.64 -9.11
CA TYR A 11 -31.74 0.93 -7.87
C TYR A 11 -31.42 1.95 -6.78
N ALA A 12 -32.32 2.07 -5.80
CA ALA A 12 -32.06 2.86 -4.60
C ALA A 12 -30.90 2.25 -3.81
N SER A 13 -29.97 3.08 -3.34
CA SER A 13 -28.90 2.64 -2.45
C SER A 13 -29.51 2.04 -1.18
N ARG A 14 -29.18 0.79 -0.88
CA ARG A 14 -29.62 0.14 0.36
C ARG A 14 -28.72 0.61 1.50
N TYR A 15 -29.32 1.24 2.51
CA TYR A 15 -28.60 1.63 3.72
C TYR A 15 -28.04 0.38 4.40
N GLY A 16 -26.70 0.29 4.47
CA GLY A 16 -25.97 -0.83 5.07
C GLY A 16 -25.47 -0.50 6.47
N ARG A 17 -25.02 -1.53 7.19
CA ARG A 17 -24.40 -1.39 8.52
C ARG A 17 -23.18 -0.45 8.48
N THR A 18 -23.10 0.47 9.43
CA THR A 18 -21.95 1.38 9.59
C THR A 18 -20.66 0.59 9.83
N LYS A 19 -19.60 0.94 9.10
CA LYS A 19 -18.29 0.28 9.22
C LYS A 19 -17.55 0.83 10.43
N THR A 20 -17.12 -0.05 11.34
CA THR A 20 -16.34 0.31 12.54
C THR A 20 -14.95 0.88 12.21
N ALA A 21 -14.37 0.52 11.06
CA ALA A 21 -13.13 1.11 10.57
C ALA A 21 -13.21 1.38 9.07
N THR A 22 -12.76 2.57 8.69
CA THR A 22 -12.73 3.02 7.29
C THR A 22 -11.56 2.35 6.56
N SER A 23 -11.74 1.96 5.30
CA SER A 23 -10.68 1.35 4.48
C SER A 23 -9.39 2.16 4.50
N THR A 24 -9.51 3.49 4.50
CA THR A 24 -8.39 4.44 4.58
C THR A 24 -7.55 4.30 5.85
N GLN A 25 -8.18 4.06 7.01
CA GLN A 25 -7.45 3.90 8.28
C GLN A 25 -6.66 2.58 8.32
N VAL A 26 -7.27 1.50 7.79
CA VAL A 26 -6.61 0.20 7.67
C VAL A 26 -5.41 0.29 6.74
N LEU A 27 -5.55 1.00 5.61
CA LEU A 27 -4.44 1.30 4.68
C LEU A 27 -3.34 2.12 5.34
N ALA A 28 -3.68 3.24 5.99
CA ALA A 28 -2.69 4.09 6.66
C ALA A 28 -1.89 3.32 7.73
N GLY A 29 -2.56 2.45 8.50
CA GLY A 29 -1.89 1.57 9.46
C GLY A 29 -0.92 0.59 8.80
N MET A 30 -1.27 0.07 7.63
CA MET A 30 -0.41 -0.84 6.86
C MET A 30 0.75 -0.11 6.18
N VAL A 31 0.53 1.08 5.62
CA VAL A 31 1.60 1.92 5.03
C VAL A 31 2.63 2.32 6.09
N ARG A 32 2.18 2.67 7.30
CA ARG A 32 3.07 3.01 8.42
C ARG A 32 3.94 1.84 8.89
N SER A 33 3.50 0.60 8.66
CA SER A 33 4.22 -0.59 9.12
C SER A 33 3.91 -1.78 8.21
N PRO A 34 4.46 -1.82 6.99
CA PRO A 34 4.07 -2.80 5.97
C PRO A 34 4.46 -4.23 6.32
N THR A 35 5.39 -4.41 7.27
CA THR A 35 5.79 -5.70 7.84
C THR A 35 4.80 -6.23 8.89
N LYS A 36 3.88 -5.40 9.40
CA LYS A 36 2.89 -5.85 10.40
C LYS A 36 1.80 -6.67 9.72
N GLY A 37 1.68 -7.92 10.15
CA GLY A 37 0.63 -8.80 9.67
C GLY A 37 -0.79 -8.34 10.06
N SER A 38 -1.78 -8.75 9.26
CA SER A 38 -3.21 -8.47 9.45
C SER A 38 -3.77 -8.81 10.84
N ARG A 39 -3.18 -9.78 11.57
CA ARG A 39 -3.55 -10.12 12.95
C ARG A 39 -3.26 -8.97 13.92
N ARG A 40 -2.06 -8.39 13.82
CA ARG A 40 -1.63 -7.29 14.69
C ARG A 40 -2.41 -6.01 14.38
N LEU A 41 -2.63 -5.72 13.11
CA LEU A 41 -3.49 -4.62 12.67
C LEU A 41 -4.94 -4.77 13.15
N SER A 42 -5.48 -5.99 13.09
CA SER A 42 -6.81 -6.31 13.61
C SER A 42 -6.93 -5.99 15.11
N ALA A 43 -5.97 -6.41 15.93
CA ALA A 43 -5.95 -6.12 17.35
C ALA A 43 -5.81 -4.60 17.63
N GLN A 44 -4.92 -3.92 16.91
CA GLN A 44 -4.68 -2.48 17.07
C GLN A 44 -5.93 -1.64 16.72
N MET A 45 -6.67 -2.05 15.69
CA MET A 45 -7.81 -1.30 15.16
C MET A 45 -9.16 -1.77 15.74
N GLY A 46 -9.17 -2.79 16.62
CA GLY A 46 -10.40 -3.32 17.22
C GLY A 46 -11.38 -3.95 16.22
N ILE A 47 -10.90 -4.40 15.06
CA ILE A 47 -11.73 -5.00 14.00
C ILE A 47 -11.35 -6.45 13.74
N SER A 48 -12.26 -7.23 13.17
CA SER A 48 -11.97 -8.63 12.83
C SER A 48 -10.88 -8.74 11.75
N ARG A 49 -10.06 -9.80 11.80
CA ARG A 49 -9.06 -10.09 10.76
C ARG A 49 -9.67 -10.18 9.36
N ARG A 50 -10.91 -10.68 9.25
CA ARG A 50 -11.65 -10.74 7.98
C ARG A 50 -11.94 -9.35 7.45
N SER A 51 -12.38 -8.43 8.31
CA SER A 51 -12.61 -7.03 7.93
C SER A 51 -11.34 -6.34 7.43
N VAL A 52 -10.19 -6.56 8.10
CA VAL A 52 -8.88 -6.08 7.62
C VAL A 52 -8.59 -6.62 6.21
N LYS A 53 -8.70 -7.93 6.00
CA LYS A 53 -8.46 -8.54 4.67
C LYS A 53 -9.40 -7.99 3.60
N CYS A 54 -10.70 -7.89 3.88
CA CYS A 54 -11.67 -7.34 2.93
C CYS A 54 -11.37 -5.88 2.58
N ASN A 55 -10.97 -5.06 3.55
CA ASN A 55 -10.59 -3.67 3.31
C ASN A 55 -9.33 -3.58 2.44
N LEU A 56 -8.30 -4.39 2.73
CA LEU A 56 -7.07 -4.43 1.91
C LEU A 56 -7.34 -4.93 0.48
N GLN A 57 -8.21 -5.94 0.32
CA GLN A 57 -8.61 -6.42 -1.01
C GLN A 57 -9.40 -5.37 -1.79
N ALA A 58 -10.34 -4.68 -1.12
CA ALA A 58 -11.13 -3.61 -1.74
C ALA A 58 -10.26 -2.46 -2.24
N SER A 59 -9.16 -2.17 -1.53
CA SER A 59 -8.16 -1.19 -1.95
C SER A 59 -7.09 -1.74 -2.89
N LYS A 60 -7.24 -2.98 -3.39
CA LYS A 60 -6.26 -3.67 -4.23
C LYS A 60 -4.84 -3.67 -3.64
N TRP A 61 -4.75 -3.70 -2.30
CA TRP A 61 -3.48 -3.67 -1.59
C TRP A 61 -2.86 -5.06 -1.59
N ASN A 62 -1.87 -5.25 -2.46
CA ASN A 62 -1.00 -6.43 -2.48
C ASN A 62 0.38 -6.00 -1.96
N PRO A 63 0.65 -6.17 -0.65
CA PRO A 63 1.97 -5.83 -0.13
C PRO A 63 2.99 -6.74 -0.83
N TYR A 64 3.96 -6.13 -1.51
CA TYR A 64 5.13 -6.85 -2.00
C TYR A 64 5.77 -7.59 -0.81
N LYS A 65 6.30 -8.79 -1.05
CA LYS A 65 7.05 -9.51 -0.03
C LYS A 65 8.33 -8.72 0.23
N LEU A 66 8.27 -7.77 1.17
CA LEU A 66 9.42 -7.00 1.61
C LEU A 66 10.39 -7.97 2.29
N GLN A 67 11.37 -8.45 1.53
CA GLN A 67 12.52 -9.15 2.05
C GLN A 67 13.59 -8.10 2.33
N MET A 68 13.98 -7.98 3.60
CA MET A 68 15.20 -7.26 3.95
C MET A 68 16.37 -8.16 3.59
N PHE A 69 17.10 -7.83 2.53
CA PHE A 69 18.22 -8.63 2.06
C PHE A 69 19.55 -8.27 2.74
N GLN A 70 19.71 -7.02 3.20
CA GLN A 70 20.94 -6.56 3.85
C GLN A 70 20.57 -5.61 5.01
N HIS A 71 21.17 -5.85 6.17
CA HIS A 71 21.12 -4.92 7.29
C HIS A 71 22.27 -3.94 7.11
N LEU A 72 21.95 -2.71 6.68
CA LEU A 72 22.93 -1.63 6.67
C LEU A 72 23.25 -1.24 8.12
N THR A 73 24.52 -1.28 8.45
CA THR A 73 25.15 -0.78 9.67
C THR A 73 25.75 0.60 9.39
N GLU A 74 25.99 1.38 10.44
CA GLU A 74 26.57 2.74 10.31
C GLU A 74 27.96 2.73 9.66
N ASN A 75 28.64 1.57 9.69
CA ASN A 75 29.95 1.37 9.07
C ASN A 75 29.88 0.85 7.62
N ASP A 76 28.69 0.59 7.08
CA ASP A 76 28.58 0.16 5.69
C ASP A 76 28.93 1.32 4.76
N PRO A 77 29.73 1.07 3.70
CA PRO A 77 30.34 2.13 2.91
C PRO A 77 29.30 2.86 2.06
N ILE A 78 28.68 3.89 2.62
CA ILE A 78 27.90 4.90 1.89
C ILE A 78 28.81 5.60 0.86
N GLU A 79 30.12 5.64 1.14
CA GLU A 79 31.17 6.14 0.24
C GLU A 79 31.13 5.49 -1.14
N PHE A 80 30.70 4.23 -1.27
CA PHE A 80 30.55 3.59 -2.59
C PHE A 80 29.44 4.26 -3.41
N CYS A 81 28.32 4.59 -2.78
CA CYS A 81 27.22 5.29 -3.44
C CYS A 81 27.64 6.70 -3.84
N GLU A 82 28.29 7.45 -2.95
CA GLU A 82 28.81 8.79 -3.24
C GLU A 82 29.86 8.77 -4.35
N TRP A 83 30.79 7.82 -4.32
CA TRP A 83 31.78 7.61 -5.39
C TRP A 83 31.12 7.28 -6.72
N SER A 84 30.12 6.39 -6.73
CA SER A 84 29.41 6.00 -7.95
C SER A 84 28.63 7.16 -8.58
N LEU A 85 28.01 8.01 -7.75
CA LEU A 85 27.31 9.22 -8.19
C LEU A 85 28.30 10.25 -8.75
N ASN A 86 29.41 10.49 -8.06
CA ASN A 86 30.46 11.40 -8.51
C ASN A 86 31.12 10.93 -9.82
N MET A 87 31.33 9.63 -10.00
CA MET A 87 31.80 9.07 -11.27
C MET A 87 30.77 9.25 -12.39
N HIS A 88 29.48 9.07 -12.11
CA HIS A 88 28.43 9.26 -13.11
C HIS A 88 28.25 10.72 -13.55
N GLU A 89 28.44 11.69 -12.64
CA GLU A 89 28.37 13.12 -12.97
C GLU A 89 29.61 13.61 -13.74
N ASN A 90 30.78 13.01 -13.51
CA ASN A 90 32.04 13.38 -14.17
C ASN A 90 32.35 12.58 -15.44
N VAL A 91 31.58 11.52 -15.76
CA VAL A 91 31.64 10.86 -17.06
C VAL A 91 30.77 11.65 -18.04
N SER A 92 31.38 12.68 -18.65
CA SER A 92 30.81 13.40 -19.78
C SER A 92 30.35 12.43 -20.88
N ASP A 93 29.05 12.43 -21.20
CA ASP A 93 28.41 12.03 -22.46
C ASP A 93 29.15 11.09 -23.42
N LYS A 94 29.76 10.00 -22.92
CA LYS A 94 30.24 8.93 -23.79
C LYS A 94 29.09 7.94 -23.96
N LYS A 95 28.30 8.25 -24.98
CA LYS A 95 27.27 7.43 -25.63
C LYS A 95 27.63 5.93 -25.54
N TRP A 96 26.98 5.22 -24.61
CA TRP A 96 27.11 3.77 -24.45
C TRP A 96 26.22 3.00 -25.45
N PHE A 97 26.40 3.25 -26.74
CA PHE A 97 25.78 2.44 -27.80
C PHE A 97 26.74 2.32 -28.97
N GLU A 98 27.42 1.17 -29.03
CA GLU A 98 27.74 0.46 -30.28
C GLU A 98 26.85 -0.78 -30.34
#